data_AF-A0A7V9LIN8-F1
#
_entry.id   AF-A0A7V9LIN8-F1
#
_cell.length_a   1.000
_cell.length_b   1.000
_cell.length_c   1.000
_cell.angle_alpha   90.00
_cell.angle_beta   90.00
_cell.angle_gamma   90.00
#
_symmetry.space_group_name_H-M   'P 1'
#
loop_
_entity.id
_entity.type
_entity.pdbx_description
1 polymer ?
#
loop_
_entity_poly.entity_id
_entity_poly.type
_entity_poly.pdbx_seq_one_letter_code
_entity_poly.pdbx_strand_id
1 'polypeptide(L)'
;MRNRSTTAFPFRWWVQTMVCLLAGLVAGCTGGDATPPEKTAASALASAQALASAQTLSIRSFGVSGDRFTINGTPTFLIGVSYFDATGWKTSDLDGFASRGINLIRVWLEYWSPGGNRFLDPDGNIIDASSLVNLVRAAAARGIVVDVTILDWESAPV
;
A
#
# COMPACT_ATOMS: atom_id res chain seq x y z
N MET A 1 17.50 -46.86 34.60
CA MET A 1 16.69 -48.10 34.53
C MET A 1 15.22 -47.69 34.38
N ARG A 2 14.38 -48.04 33.40
CA ARG A 2 14.40 -48.74 32.10
C ARG A 2 13.44 -47.91 31.21
N ASN A 3 13.87 -47.42 30.05
CA ASN A 3 13.55 -47.92 28.71
C ASN A 3 12.21 -48.66 28.50
N ARG A 4 11.37 -48.10 27.62
CA ARG A 4 10.51 -48.66 26.54
C ARG A 4 9.72 -47.46 25.97
N SER A 5 10.02 -46.86 24.82
CA SER A 5 9.93 -47.33 23.42
C SER A 5 8.52 -47.68 22.95
N THR A 6 7.89 -46.75 22.22
CA THR A 6 6.94 -47.06 21.13
C THR A 6 6.92 -45.90 20.11
N THR A 7 7.54 -46.18 18.95
CA THR A 7 7.15 -45.86 17.56
C THR A 7 6.47 -44.51 17.25
N ALA A 8 7.12 -43.58 16.54
CA ALA A 8 7.39 -43.54 15.08
C ALA A 8 6.15 -43.21 14.23
N PHE A 9 6.10 -42.01 13.63
CA PHE A 9 6.13 -41.78 12.16
C PHE A 9 6.20 -40.26 11.84
N PRO A 10 7.09 -39.80 10.93
CA PRO A 10 7.31 -38.39 10.60
C PRO A 10 6.58 -37.98 9.31
N PHE A 11 5.91 -36.83 9.30
CA PHE A 11 5.45 -36.17 8.06
C PHE A 11 6.34 -34.97 7.77
N ARG A 12 7.52 -35.30 7.28
CA ARG A 12 8.44 -34.43 6.55
C ARG A 12 7.98 -34.51 5.09
N TRP A 13 7.99 -33.39 4.36
CA TRP A 13 7.65 -33.21 2.92
C TRP A 13 6.24 -32.68 2.61
N TRP A 14 6.17 -31.81 1.60
CA TRP A 14 5.04 -30.98 1.09
C TRP A 14 4.91 -29.61 1.80
N VAL A 15 5.25 -28.43 1.24
CA VAL A 15 5.64 -28.03 -0.12
C VAL A 15 6.60 -26.83 0.00
N GLN A 16 7.90 -27.10 -0.07
CA GLN A 16 8.94 -26.14 -0.45
C GLN A 16 9.10 -26.26 -1.98
N THR A 17 8.08 -25.86 -2.74
CA THR A 17 8.13 -25.84 -4.21
C THR A 17 7.21 -24.75 -4.79
N MET A 18 7.57 -23.48 -4.60
CA MET A 18 7.15 -22.38 -5.50
C MET A 18 8.28 -21.34 -5.65
N VAL A 19 9.52 -21.82 -5.66
CA VAL A 19 10.67 -21.12 -6.24
C VAL A 19 11.22 -22.10 -7.28
N CYS A 20 11.45 -21.64 -8.51
CA CYS A 20 11.78 -22.41 -9.71
C CYS A 20 10.58 -22.95 -10.51
N LEU A 21 9.78 -22.05 -11.09
CA LEU A 21 9.20 -22.32 -12.41
C LEU A 21 9.08 -21.01 -13.20
N LEU A 22 10.14 -20.65 -13.93
CA LEU A 22 10.14 -19.87 -15.19
C LEU A 22 11.57 -19.47 -15.62
N ALA A 23 12.50 -20.42 -15.58
CA ALA A 23 13.79 -20.27 -16.26
C ALA A 23 14.24 -21.64 -16.76
N GLY A 24 14.09 -21.88 -18.07
CA GLY A 24 14.62 -23.08 -18.73
C GLY A 24 13.62 -23.77 -19.65
N LEU A 25 13.29 -23.14 -20.79
CA LEU A 25 12.79 -23.88 -21.95
C LEU A 25 13.97 -24.03 -22.93
N VAL A 26 14.73 -25.11 -22.78
CA VAL A 26 15.69 -25.55 -23.79
C VAL A 26 14.96 -26.48 -24.76
N ALA A 27 14.80 -25.95 -25.97
CA ALA A 27 14.81 -26.58 -27.28
C ALA A 27 14.69 -28.11 -27.39
N GLY A 28 13.70 -28.55 -28.17
CA GLY A 28 13.75 -29.82 -28.86
C GLY A 28 12.38 -30.37 -29.27
N CYS A 29 11.80 -29.86 -30.37
CA CYS A 29 10.88 -30.60 -31.24
C CYS A 29 10.81 -29.90 -32.61
N THR A 30 10.82 -30.73 -33.64
CA THR A 30 11.08 -30.50 -35.06
C THR A 30 9.98 -29.72 -35.81
N GLY A 31 10.42 -28.84 -36.72
CA GLY A 31 9.78 -28.57 -38.01
C GLY A 31 8.54 -27.67 -38.01
N GLY A 32 8.68 -26.47 -38.56
CA GLY A 32 7.56 -25.62 -38.97
C GLY A 32 7.88 -24.14 -38.80
N ASP A 33 7.93 -23.41 -39.92
CA ASP A 33 8.17 -21.98 -40.01
C ASP A 33 7.34 -21.18 -38.99
N ALA A 34 8.00 -20.60 -38.00
CA ALA A 34 7.41 -19.60 -37.13
C ALA A 34 8.45 -18.51 -36.83
N THR A 35 8.09 -17.29 -37.24
CA THR A 35 8.83 -16.05 -37.00
C THR A 35 9.10 -15.82 -35.50
N PRO A 36 10.17 -15.08 -35.15
CA PRO A 36 10.68 -15.05 -33.77
C PRO A 36 9.72 -14.31 -32.81
N PRO A 37 9.59 -14.77 -31.54
CA PRO A 37 8.67 -14.20 -30.54
C PRO A 37 9.26 -12.98 -29.82
N GLU A 38 9.93 -12.08 -30.55
CA GLU A 38 10.60 -10.91 -29.96
C GLU A 38 9.61 -9.94 -29.30
N LYS A 39 8.41 -9.78 -29.88
CA LYS A 39 7.35 -8.92 -29.34
C LYS A 39 6.74 -9.45 -28.04
N THR A 40 6.63 -10.78 -27.89
CA THR A 40 6.00 -11.41 -26.72
C THR A 40 6.93 -11.40 -25.51
N ALA A 41 8.23 -11.60 -25.73
CA ALA A 41 9.23 -11.49 -24.66
C ALA A 41 9.36 -10.05 -24.16
N ALA A 42 9.34 -9.07 -25.07
CA ALA A 42 9.39 -7.65 -24.72
C ALA A 42 8.17 -7.19 -23.89
N SER A 43 6.95 -7.63 -24.24
CA SER A 43 5.75 -7.30 -23.46
C SER A 43 5.74 -7.96 -22.08
N ALA A 44 6.25 -9.19 -21.97
CA ALA A 44 6.33 -9.90 -20.68
C ALA A 44 7.37 -9.27 -19.73
N LEU A 45 8.52 -8.84 -20.26
CA LEU A 45 9.53 -8.09 -19.51
C LEU A 45 9.02 -6.71 -19.07
N ALA A 46 8.24 -6.02 -19.91
CA ALA A 46 7.60 -4.76 -19.54
C ALA A 46 6.55 -4.94 -18.43
N SER A 47 5.74 -6.00 -18.48
CA SER A 47 4.78 -6.32 -17.41
C SER A 47 5.46 -6.76 -16.11
N ALA A 48 6.56 -7.51 -16.19
CA ALA A 48 7.35 -7.91 -15.02
C ALA A 48 8.06 -6.72 -14.37
N GLN A 49 8.55 -5.76 -15.17
CA GLN A 49 9.14 -4.52 -14.67
C GLN A 49 8.08 -3.58 -14.07
N ALA A 50 6.86 -3.55 -14.59
CA ALA A 50 5.73 -2.82 -13.98
C ALA A 50 5.34 -3.43 -12.62
N LEU A 51 5.33 -4.76 -12.50
CA LEU A 51 5.09 -5.48 -11.24
C LEU A 51 6.23 -5.34 -10.23
N ALA A 52 7.48 -5.30 -10.69
CA ALA A 52 8.65 -5.05 -9.83
C ALA A 52 8.74 -3.58 -9.38
N SER A 53 8.28 -2.64 -10.21
CA SER A 53 8.18 -1.21 -9.84
C SER A 53 7.08 -0.96 -8.81
N ALA A 54 6.07 -1.81 -8.75
CA ALA A 54 5.03 -1.78 -7.72
C ALA A 54 5.55 -2.15 -6.31
N GLN A 55 6.81 -2.62 -6.18
CA GLN A 55 7.39 -3.03 -4.90
C GLN A 55 8.13 -1.92 -4.14
N THR A 56 7.87 -0.65 -4.43
CA THR A 56 8.08 0.37 -3.39
C THR A 56 6.72 0.81 -2.88
N LEU A 57 6.24 0.15 -1.81
CA LEU A 57 5.06 0.62 -1.09
C LEU A 57 5.24 2.05 -0.59
N SER A 58 6.47 2.49 -0.30
CA SER A 58 6.70 3.85 0.20
C SER A 58 6.50 4.94 -0.87
N ILE A 59 5.65 5.92 -0.55
CA ILE A 59 5.50 7.17 -1.30
C ILE A 59 6.71 8.07 -1.04
N ARG A 60 7.45 8.40 -2.09
CA ARG A 60 8.53 9.41 -2.09
C ARG A 60 8.10 10.69 -2.81
N SER A 61 7.22 10.56 -3.80
CA SER A 61 6.61 11.70 -4.47
C SER A 61 5.14 11.44 -4.77
N PHE A 62 4.34 12.50 -4.66
CA PHE A 62 2.95 12.55 -5.07
C PHE A 62 2.80 13.74 -6.01
N GLY A 63 2.06 13.57 -7.10
CA GLY A 63 1.91 14.63 -8.09
C GLY A 63 0.72 14.42 -9.00
N VAL A 64 0.51 15.38 -9.90
CA VAL A 64 -0.52 15.34 -10.93
C VAL A 64 0.15 15.46 -12.29
N SER A 65 -0.22 14.61 -13.24
CA SER A 65 0.25 14.65 -14.62
C SER A 65 -0.96 14.62 -15.56
N GLY A 66 -1.29 15.76 -16.15
CA GLY A 66 -2.50 15.92 -16.95
C GLY A 66 -3.75 15.71 -16.09
N ASP A 67 -4.54 14.69 -16.43
CA ASP A 67 -5.78 14.32 -15.76
C ASP A 67 -5.61 13.21 -14.70
N ARG A 68 -4.36 12.85 -14.33
CA ARG A 68 -4.07 11.70 -13.47
C ARG A 68 -3.29 12.09 -12.23
N PHE A 69 -3.64 11.49 -11.11
CA PHE A 69 -2.76 11.41 -9.95
C PHE A 69 -1.60 10.47 -10.23
N THR A 70 -0.45 10.77 -9.63
CA THR A 70 0.77 9.98 -9.75
C THR A 70 1.37 9.75 -8.38
N ILE A 71 1.80 8.51 -8.13
CA ILE A 71 2.61 8.14 -6.97
C ILE A 71 3.95 7.67 -7.52
N ASN A 72 5.05 8.28 -7.07
CA ASN A 72 6.40 7.98 -7.56
C ASN A 72 6.51 8.09 -9.11
N GLY A 73 5.73 8.98 -9.74
CA GLY A 73 5.68 9.14 -11.20
C GLY A 73 4.78 8.14 -11.94
N THR A 74 4.22 7.14 -11.25
CA THR A 74 3.30 6.16 -11.84
C THR A 74 1.85 6.66 -11.73
N PRO A 75 1.10 6.77 -12.84
CA PRO A 75 -0.33 7.09 -12.81
C PRO A 75 -1.08 6.09 -11.92
N THR A 76 -1.80 6.60 -10.93
CA THR A 76 -2.43 5.78 -9.88
C THR A 76 -3.85 6.24 -9.64
N PHE A 77 -4.77 5.28 -9.57
CA PHE A 77 -6.14 5.54 -9.11
C PHE A 77 -6.18 5.51 -7.58
N LEU A 78 -6.78 6.54 -6.96
CA LEU A 78 -6.85 6.67 -5.51
C LEU A 78 -8.15 6.07 -4.98
N ILE A 79 -8.04 5.08 -4.11
CA ILE A 79 -9.13 4.42 -3.40
C ILE A 79 -9.03 4.83 -1.93
N GLY A 80 -9.99 5.65 -1.51
CA GLY A 80 -9.95 6.34 -0.23
C GLY A 80 -10.95 5.84 0.80
N VAL A 81 -10.58 5.97 2.07
CA VAL A 81 -11.52 5.95 3.21
C VAL A 81 -11.39 7.22 4.04
N SER A 82 -12.46 7.51 4.76
CA SER A 82 -12.48 8.57 5.76
C SER A 82 -11.95 8.03 7.10
N TYR A 83 -10.86 8.62 7.59
CA TYR A 83 -10.28 8.34 8.90
C TYR A 83 -10.53 9.54 9.81
N PHE A 84 -11.73 9.56 10.40
CA PHE A 84 -12.25 10.68 11.18
C PHE A 84 -11.31 11.04 12.32
N ASP A 85 -11.04 12.34 12.46
CA ASP A 85 -10.09 13.03 13.37
C ASP A 85 -8.63 12.54 13.34
N ALA A 86 -8.38 11.24 13.15
CA ALA A 86 -7.10 10.55 13.20
C ALA A 86 -6.26 10.87 14.46
N THR A 87 -6.92 11.37 15.51
CA THR A 87 -6.26 11.71 16.77
C THR A 87 -6.04 10.45 17.59
N GLY A 88 -4.77 10.13 17.86
CA GLY A 88 -4.42 8.83 18.42
C GLY A 88 -4.44 7.69 17.39
N TRP A 89 -4.23 8.02 16.11
CA TRP A 89 -4.03 7.03 15.04
C TRP A 89 -3.05 5.92 15.44
N LYS A 90 -3.26 4.72 14.89
CA LYS A 90 -2.45 3.55 15.18
C LYS A 90 -1.81 3.00 13.92
N THR A 91 -0.58 2.50 14.07
CA THR A 91 0.12 1.79 12.99
C THR A 91 -0.70 0.61 12.45
N SER A 92 -1.40 -0.11 13.33
CA SER A 92 -2.27 -1.24 12.95
C SER A 92 -3.41 -0.85 12.02
N ASP A 93 -3.95 0.36 12.16
CA ASP A 93 -5.05 0.83 11.31
C ASP A 93 -4.53 1.05 9.88
N LEU A 94 -3.36 1.67 9.77
CA LEU A 94 -2.67 1.88 8.49
C LEU A 94 -2.23 0.56 7.84
N ASP A 95 -1.76 -0.41 8.63
CA ASP A 95 -1.45 -1.75 8.15
C ASP A 95 -2.70 -2.43 7.57
N GLY A 96 -3.85 -2.30 8.25
CA GLY A 96 -5.13 -2.83 7.79
C GLY A 96 -5.66 -2.14 6.52
N PHE A 97 -5.42 -0.85 6.36
CA PHE A 97 -5.75 -0.13 5.13
C PHE A 97 -4.88 -0.61 3.96
N ALA A 98 -3.56 -0.67 4.16
CA ALA A 98 -2.62 -1.14 3.16
C ALA A 98 -2.92 -2.59 2.72
N SER A 99 -3.24 -3.49 3.66
CA SER A 99 -3.58 -4.88 3.33
C SER A 99 -4.88 -5.03 2.52
N ARG A 100 -5.73 -4.00 2.50
CA ARG A 100 -6.98 -3.96 1.72
C ARG A 100 -6.83 -3.19 0.40
N GLY A 101 -5.63 -2.73 0.06
CA GLY A 101 -5.38 -1.95 -1.15
C GLY A 101 -5.89 -0.51 -1.09
N ILE A 102 -6.18 0.00 0.12
CA ILE A 102 -6.49 1.42 0.32
C ILE A 102 -5.19 2.20 0.21
N ASN A 103 -5.18 3.23 -0.63
CA ASN A 103 -4.02 4.07 -0.88
C ASN A 103 -4.31 5.57 -0.65
N LEU A 104 -5.47 5.90 -0.09
CA LEU A 104 -5.80 7.23 0.38
C LEU A 104 -6.56 7.16 1.72
N ILE A 105 -6.20 8.03 2.66
CA ILE A 105 -7.01 8.32 3.84
C ILE A 105 -7.32 9.80 3.87
N ARG A 106 -8.58 10.14 4.14
CA ARG A 106 -9.02 11.53 4.35
C ARG A 106 -9.18 11.81 5.83
N VAL A 107 -8.56 12.88 6.30
CA VAL A 107 -8.53 13.30 7.70
C VAL A 107 -9.07 14.72 7.81
N TRP A 108 -10.08 14.92 8.65
CA TRP A 108 -10.59 16.25 9.00
C TRP A 108 -9.90 16.73 10.27
N LEU A 109 -9.27 17.90 10.21
CA LEU A 109 -8.47 18.38 11.34
C LEU A 109 -9.32 18.98 12.47
N GLU A 110 -10.50 19.46 12.14
CA GLU A 110 -11.45 20.15 13.02
C GLU A 110 -12.69 19.31 13.35
N TYR A 111 -12.71 18.02 13.00
CA TYR A 111 -13.87 17.16 13.23
C TYR A 111 -14.31 17.19 14.69
N TRP A 112 -15.46 17.83 14.94
CA TRP A 112 -16.00 17.98 16.28
C TRP A 112 -16.81 16.74 16.65
N SER A 113 -16.33 15.99 17.63
CA SER A 113 -17.16 15.10 18.44
C SER A 113 -17.09 15.53 19.91
N PRO A 114 -18.17 15.41 20.70
CA PRO A 114 -18.13 15.74 22.11
C PRO A 114 -17.05 14.94 22.84
N GLY A 115 -16.01 15.61 23.33
CA GLY A 115 -14.84 14.97 23.95
C GLY A 115 -13.83 14.37 22.96
N GLY A 116 -14.01 14.61 21.66
CA GLY A 116 -13.07 14.22 20.61
C GLY A 116 -11.83 15.09 20.61
N ASN A 117 -10.69 14.48 20.30
CA ASN A 117 -9.46 15.21 20.04
C ASN A 117 -9.51 15.75 18.59
N ARG A 118 -8.90 16.91 18.38
CA ARG A 118 -8.81 17.59 17.08
C ARG A 118 -7.39 18.06 16.83
N PHE A 119 -7.02 18.22 15.57
CA PHE A 119 -5.71 18.76 15.19
C PHE A 119 -5.71 20.28 15.06
N LEU A 120 -6.86 20.91 14.84
CA LEU A 120 -7.03 22.37 14.81
C LEU A 120 -7.83 22.87 16.02
N ASP A 121 -7.38 23.94 16.65
CA ASP A 121 -8.16 24.69 17.65
C ASP A 121 -9.15 25.67 16.99
N PRO A 122 -10.05 26.34 17.74
CA PRO A 122 -11.02 27.29 17.19
C PRO A 122 -10.38 28.53 16.57
N ASP A 123 -9.13 28.85 16.95
CA ASP A 123 -8.37 29.99 16.42
C ASP A 123 -7.59 29.59 15.14
N GLY A 124 -7.69 28.34 14.70
CA GLY A 124 -7.02 27.80 13.52
C GLY A 124 -5.58 27.36 13.73
N ASN A 125 -5.12 27.25 14.99
CA ASN A 125 -3.77 26.76 15.28
C ASN A 125 -3.75 25.22 15.30
N ILE A 126 -2.64 24.64 14.82
CA ILE A 126 -2.41 23.21 14.90
C ILE A 126 -1.96 22.84 16.32
N ILE A 127 -2.74 22.00 17.00
CA ILE A 127 -2.50 21.58 18.39
C ILE A 127 -1.33 20.59 18.48
N ASP A 128 -1.28 19.60 17.58
CA ASP A 128 -0.24 18.56 17.55
C ASP A 128 0.26 18.29 16.13
N ALA A 129 1.09 19.21 15.62
CA ALA A 129 1.71 19.08 14.31
C ALA A 129 2.63 17.86 14.21
N SER A 130 3.26 17.45 15.32
CA SER A 130 4.20 16.34 15.33
C SER A 130 3.49 15.01 15.08
N SER A 131 2.36 14.78 15.75
CA SER A 131 1.54 13.59 15.51
C SER A 131 0.97 13.55 14.10
N LEU A 132 0.49 14.68 13.56
CA LEU A 132 0.01 14.76 12.18
C LEU A 132 1.11 14.43 11.16
N VAL A 133 2.31 14.98 11.34
CA VAL A 133 3.46 14.65 10.47
C VAL A 133 3.86 13.18 10.61
N ASN A 134 3.80 12.61 11.80
CA ASN A 134 4.10 11.19 12.01
C ASN A 134 3.06 10.28 11.34
N LEU A 135 1.77 10.66 11.34
CA LEU A 135 0.72 9.98 10.58
C LEU A 135 1.05 10.00 9.08
N VAL A 136 1.36 11.17 8.52
CA VAL A 136 1.70 11.32 7.11
C VAL A 136 2.90 10.45 6.73
N ARG A 137 3.96 10.43 7.55
CA ARG A 137 5.13 9.58 7.31
C ARG A 137 4.81 8.09 7.40
N ALA A 138 4.02 7.68 8.38
CA ALA A 138 3.64 6.29 8.58
C ALA A 138 2.72 5.78 7.46
N ALA A 139 1.81 6.62 6.98
CA ALA A 139 0.95 6.36 5.82
C ALA A 139 1.78 6.28 4.53
N ALA A 140 2.69 7.25 4.32
CA ALA A 140 3.59 7.27 3.17
C ALA A 140 4.46 6.01 3.10
N ALA A 141 4.97 5.50 4.24
CA ALA A 141 5.73 4.25 4.29
C ALA A 141 4.94 3.01 3.80
N ARG A 142 3.61 3.11 3.74
CA ARG A 142 2.66 2.05 3.35
C ARG A 142 1.98 2.26 2.02
N GLY A 143 2.30 3.35 1.31
CA GLY A 143 1.68 3.63 0.01
C GLY A 143 0.36 4.36 0.12
N ILE A 144 0.12 5.00 1.27
CA ILE A 144 -1.12 5.70 1.56
C ILE A 144 -0.88 7.20 1.51
N VAL A 145 -1.63 7.89 0.65
CA VAL A 145 -1.72 9.35 0.60
C VAL A 145 -2.63 9.84 1.72
N VAL A 146 -2.25 10.93 2.38
CA VAL A 146 -3.11 11.61 3.36
C VAL A 146 -3.72 12.84 2.72
N ASP A 147 -5.05 12.84 2.57
CA ASP A 147 -5.86 13.99 2.20
C ASP A 147 -6.27 14.73 3.48
N VAL A 148 -5.71 15.93 3.66
CA VAL A 148 -5.99 16.78 4.82
C VAL A 148 -7.12 17.72 4.45
N THR A 149 -8.27 17.51 5.09
CA THR A 149 -9.46 18.34 4.91
C THR A 149 -9.57 19.32 6.07
N ILE A 150 -9.74 20.59 5.73
CA ILE A 150 -10.13 21.66 6.65
C ILE A 150 -11.46 22.21 6.15
N LEU A 151 -12.49 22.08 6.97
CA LEU A 151 -13.81 22.65 6.74
C LEU A 151 -13.86 24.04 7.36
N ASP A 152 -14.36 25.00 6.59
CA ASP A 152 -14.83 26.27 7.13
C ASP A 152 -16.17 26.01 7.82
N TRP A 153 -16.17 26.00 9.15
CA TRP A 153 -17.40 25.79 9.94
C TRP A 153 -18.00 27.10 10.47
N GLU A 154 -17.47 28.29 10.16
CA GLU A 154 -18.06 29.52 10.72
C GLU A 154 -18.08 30.71 9.77
N SER A 155 -19.13 30.74 8.95
CA SER A 155 -19.70 31.99 8.42
C SER A 155 -21.22 32.08 8.59
N ALA A 156 -21.84 31.34 9.53
CA ALA A 156 -23.23 31.58 9.89
C ALA A 156 -23.27 32.61 11.02
N PRO A 157 -23.61 33.89 10.75
CA PRO A 157 -23.79 34.87 11.81
C PRO A 157 -24.96 34.42 12.70
N VAL A 158 -24.70 34.35 14.01
CA VAL A 158 -25.75 34.40 15.05
C VAL A 158 -26.14 35.83 15.34
#